data_AF-A0A3S1BKW2-F1
#
_entry.id   AF-A0A3S1BKW2-F1
#
_cell.length_a   1.000
_cell.length_b   1.000
_cell.length_c   1.000
_cell.angle_alpha   90.00
_cell.angle_beta   90.00
_cell.angle_gamma   90.00
#
_symmetry.space_group_name_H-M   'P 1'
#
loop_
_entity.id
_entity.type
_entity.pdbx_description
1 polymer ?
#
loop_
_entity_poly.entity_id
_entity_poly.type
_entity_poly.pdbx_seq_one_letter_code
_entity_poly.pdbx_strand_id
1 'polypeptide(L)'
;MQQDLVHAIKSNPKYHELISKRSRLAWILAIIMLVIYYGFVMIIAFNKQFLAQPLWEGATTTIGIPIGVGVILSAFVLTGIYVIRANSEFDRLTNEIKEEVL
;
A
#
# COMPACT_ATOMS: atom_id res chain seq x y z
N MET A 1 15.84 29.92 -16.34
CA MET A 1 16.53 28.61 -16.30
C MET A 1 15.81 27.56 -15.46
N GLN A 2 15.65 27.72 -14.13
CA GLN A 2 15.06 26.65 -13.30
C GLN A 2 13.53 26.53 -13.46
N GLN A 3 12.83 27.63 -13.74
CA GLN A 3 11.40 27.60 -14.06
C GLN A 3 11.11 26.96 -15.43
N ASP A 4 12.02 27.12 -16.40
CA ASP A 4 11.88 26.54 -17.74
C ASP A 4 11.98 25.01 -17.69
N LEU A 5 12.91 24.48 -16.88
CA LEU A 5 13.06 23.04 -16.61
C LEU A 5 11.82 22.45 -15.90
N VAL A 6 11.29 23.12 -14.88
CA VAL A 6 10.07 22.66 -14.19
C VAL A 6 8.89 22.67 -15.17
N HIS A 7 8.80 23.67 -16.04
CA HIS A 7 7.73 23.74 -17.03
C HIS A 7 7.85 22.62 -18.06
N ALA A 8 9.06 22.34 -18.55
CA ALA A 8 9.37 21.26 -19.49
C ALA A 8 9.04 19.86 -18.92
N ILE A 9 9.44 19.59 -17.67
CA ILE A 9 9.11 18.33 -16.98
C ILE A 9 7.59 18.19 -16.83
N LYS A 10 6.90 19.25 -16.38
CA LYS A 10 5.44 19.21 -16.23
C LYS A 10 4.74 19.03 -17.56
N SER A 11 5.20 19.60 -18.66
CA SER A 11 4.59 19.39 -19.97
C SER A 11 4.86 18.00 -20.58
N ASN A 12 5.81 17.24 -20.04
CA ASN A 12 6.15 15.92 -20.57
C ASN A 12 4.99 14.93 -20.30
N PRO A 13 4.45 14.23 -21.32
CA PRO A 13 3.38 13.25 -21.15
C PRO A 13 3.79 12.07 -20.24
N LYS A 14 5.07 11.68 -20.23
CA LYS A 14 5.58 10.61 -19.35
C LYS A 14 5.54 10.99 -17.87
N TYR A 15 5.72 12.28 -17.55
CA TYR A 15 5.57 12.78 -16.18
C TYR A 15 4.13 12.66 -15.68
N HIS A 16 3.16 12.98 -16.54
CA HIS A 16 1.74 12.79 -16.24
C HIS A 16 1.36 11.31 -16.09
N GLU A 17 1.91 10.44 -16.95
CA GLU A 17 1.73 8.99 -16.84
C GLU A 17 2.26 8.47 -15.50
N LEU A 18 3.48 8.85 -15.13
CA LEU A 18 4.13 8.52 -13.87
C LEU A 18 3.28 8.89 -12.65
N ILE A 19 2.78 10.14 -12.61
CA ILE A 19 1.93 10.60 -11.51
C ILE A 19 0.63 9.79 -11.45
N SER A 20 -0.04 9.57 -12.59
CA SER A 20 -1.31 8.85 -12.62
C SER A 20 -1.17 7.41 -12.11
N LYS A 21 -0.12 6.71 -12.54
CA LYS A 21 0.16 5.32 -12.15
C LYS A 21 0.51 5.23 -10.67
N ARG A 22 1.36 6.13 -10.19
CA ARG A 22 1.74 6.19 -8.77
C ARG A 22 0.53 6.50 -7.89
N SER A 23 -0.27 7.48 -8.26
CA SER A 23 -1.47 7.87 -7.52
C SER A 23 -2.48 6.73 -7.46
N ARG A 24 -2.76 6.08 -8.60
CA ARG A 24 -3.68 4.94 -8.67
C ARG A 24 -3.21 3.79 -7.79
N LEU A 25 -1.92 3.43 -7.84
CA LEU A 25 -1.38 2.37 -6.98
C LEU A 25 -1.51 2.73 -5.50
N ALA A 26 -1.13 3.96 -5.12
CA ALA A 26 -1.22 4.42 -3.74
C ALA A 26 -2.66 4.36 -3.22
N TRP A 27 -3.64 4.81 -4.02
CA TRP A 27 -5.06 4.73 -3.67
C TRP A 27 -5.56 3.29 -3.53
N ILE A 28 -5.18 2.39 -4.43
CA ILE A 28 -5.57 0.97 -4.33
C ILE A 28 -5.03 0.37 -3.02
N LEU A 29 -3.75 0.56 -2.73
CA LEU A 29 -3.14 0.02 -1.52
C LEU A 29 -3.72 0.66 -0.25
N ALA A 30 -4.02 1.96 -0.28
CA ALA A 30 -4.67 2.65 0.83
C ALA A 30 -6.08 2.10 1.09
N ILE A 31 -6.89 1.88 0.05
CA ILE A 31 -8.23 1.30 0.18
C ILE A 31 -8.14 -0.12 0.74
N ILE A 32 -7.20 -0.94 0.26
CA ILE A 32 -7.01 -2.30 0.79
C ILE A 32 -6.64 -2.26 2.27
N MET A 33 -5.67 -1.41 2.65
CA MET A 33 -5.27 -1.24 4.05
C MET A 33 -6.45 -0.79 4.91
N LEU A 34 -7.28 0.13 4.39
CA LEU A 34 -8.44 0.66 5.08
C LEU A 34 -9.50 -0.42 5.30
N VAL A 35 -9.76 -1.27 4.30
CA VAL A 35 -10.67 -2.41 4.42
C VAL A 35 -10.16 -3.41 5.47
N ILE A 36 -8.88 -3.74 5.47
CA ILE A 36 -8.29 -4.66 6.45
C ILE A 36 -8.40 -4.08 7.86
N TYR A 37 -8.02 -2.82 8.04
CA TYR A 37 -8.05 -2.13 9.32
C TYR A 37 -9.46 -2.02 9.88
N TYR A 38 -10.40 -1.47 9.12
CA TYR A 38 -11.78 -1.33 9.58
C TYR A 38 -12.49 -2.68 9.71
N GLY A 39 -12.17 -3.66 8.88
CA GLY A 39 -12.66 -5.03 9.03
C GLY A 39 -12.25 -5.62 10.37
N PHE A 40 -10.98 -5.49 10.74
CA PHE A 40 -10.49 -5.96 12.05
C PHE A 40 -11.13 -5.19 13.22
N VAL A 41 -11.18 -3.86 13.14
CA VAL A 41 -11.82 -3.02 14.16
C VAL A 41 -13.32 -3.36 14.33
N MET A 42 -14.02 -3.62 13.23
CA MET A 42 -15.44 -3.98 13.26
C MET A 42 -15.68 -5.31 13.97
N ILE A 43 -14.81 -6.31 13.74
CA ILE A 43 -14.88 -7.58 14.48
C ILE A 43 -14.65 -7.36 15.97
N ILE A 44 -13.67 -6.53 16.36
CA ILE A 44 -13.43 -6.19 17.77
C ILE A 44 -14.65 -5.49 18.39
N ALA A 45 -15.25 -4.54 17.67
CA ALA A 45 -16.35 -3.73 18.17
C ALA A 45 -17.65 -4.52 18.35
N PHE A 46 -17.99 -5.38 17.39
CA PHE A 46 -19.30 -6.05 17.35
C PHE A 46 -19.25 -7.54 17.71
N ASN A 47 -18.10 -8.21 17.57
CA ASN A 47 -17.97 -9.65 17.77
C ASN A 47 -16.66 -10.04 18.47
N LYS A 48 -16.38 -9.40 19.61
CA LYS A 48 -15.21 -9.72 20.44
C LYS A 48 -15.18 -11.17 20.92
N GLN A 49 -16.34 -11.81 21.07
CA GLN A 49 -16.45 -13.20 21.53
C GLN A 49 -15.83 -14.16 20.53
N PHE A 50 -15.98 -13.91 19.22
CA PHE A 50 -15.31 -14.68 18.18
C PHE A 50 -13.78 -14.66 18.33
N LEU A 51 -13.21 -13.47 18.56
CA LEU A 51 -11.76 -13.34 18.78
C LEU A 51 -11.27 -13.94 20.10
N ALA A 52 -12.17 -14.11 21.08
CA ALA A 52 -11.89 -14.71 22.38
C ALA A 52 -11.98 -16.24 22.39
N GLN A 53 -12.46 -16.87 21.31
CA GLN A 53 -12.51 -18.32 21.22
C GLN A 53 -11.10 -18.91 21.29
N PRO A 54 -10.89 -19.99 22.08
CA PRO A 54 -9.61 -20.67 22.12
C PRO A 54 -9.31 -21.31 20.76
N LEU A 55 -8.03 -21.37 20.39
CA LEU A 55 -7.64 -21.87 19.07
C LEU A 55 -7.90 -23.38 18.89
N TRP A 56 -7.84 -24.13 19.99
CA TRP A 56 -8.21 -25.54 20.10
C TRP A 56 -8.63 -25.83 21.56
N GLU A 57 -9.22 -26.99 21.83
CA GLU A 57 -9.65 -27.35 23.20
C GLU A 57 -8.46 -27.34 24.18
N GLY A 58 -8.59 -26.57 25.27
CA GLY A 58 -7.55 -26.41 26.29
C GLY A 58 -6.46 -25.38 25.95
N ALA A 59 -6.55 -24.70 24.80
CA ALA A 59 -5.60 -23.63 24.46
C ALA A 59 -5.81 -22.38 25.33
N THR A 60 -4.71 -21.77 25.78
CA THR A 60 -4.71 -20.43 26.39
C THR A 60 -4.70 -19.32 25.34
N THR A 61 -4.25 -19.62 24.11
CA THR A 61 -4.22 -18.70 22.98
C THR A 61 -5.57 -18.65 22.26
N THR A 62 -6.02 -17.44 21.95
CA THR A 62 -7.30 -17.23 21.24
C THR A 62 -7.11 -17.04 19.73
N ILE A 63 -8.19 -17.25 18.96
CA ILE A 63 -8.26 -17.01 17.51
C ILE A 63 -7.87 -15.58 17.14
N GLY A 64 -8.06 -14.62 18.04
CA GLY A 64 -7.66 -13.23 17.83
C GLY A 64 -6.17 -13.04 17.56
N ILE A 65 -5.29 -13.86 18.14
CA ILE A 65 -3.84 -13.71 17.94
C ILE A 65 -3.43 -14.00 16.49
N PRO A 66 -3.74 -15.19 15.91
CA PRO A 66 -3.43 -15.43 14.50
C PRO A 66 -4.05 -14.42 13.54
N ILE A 67 -5.28 -13.96 13.81
CA ILE A 67 -5.93 -12.92 12.99
C ILE A 67 -5.13 -11.61 13.06
N GLY A 68 -4.77 -11.16 14.25
CA GLY A 68 -3.95 -9.95 14.42
C GLY A 68 -2.58 -10.05 13.75
N VAL A 69 -1.93 -11.20 13.85
CA VAL A 69 -0.68 -11.49 13.12
C VAL A 69 -0.91 -11.41 11.61
N GLY A 70 -2.02 -11.97 11.11
CA GLY A 70 -2.41 -11.87 9.70
C GLY A 70 -2.57 -10.41 9.24
N VAL A 71 -3.18 -9.55 10.05
CA VAL A 71 -3.29 -8.10 9.79
C VAL A 71 -1.90 -7.46 9.69
N ILE A 72 -0.99 -7.75 10.63
CA ILE A 72 0.38 -7.22 10.60
C ILE A 72 1.12 -7.69 9.33
N LEU A 73 1.06 -8.98 9.03
CA LEU A 73 1.70 -9.54 7.83
C LEU A 73 1.14 -8.92 6.55
N SER A 74 -0.16 -8.64 6.50
CA SER A 74 -0.78 -7.96 5.35
C SER A 74 -0.19 -6.57 5.10
N ALA A 75 0.13 -5.82 6.17
CA ALA A 75 0.75 -4.50 6.05
C ALA A 75 2.17 -4.60 5.48
N PHE A 76 2.96 -5.59 5.90
CA PHE A 76 4.28 -5.86 5.31
C PHE A 76 4.17 -6.25 3.83
N VAL A 77 3.21 -7.10 3.47
CA VAL A 77 2.98 -7.52 2.08
C VAL A 77 2.59 -6.32 1.21
N LEU A 78 1.64 -5.49 1.66
CA LEU A 78 1.22 -4.29 0.94
C LEU A 78 2.38 -3.31 0.74
N THR A 79 3.20 -3.12 1.76
CA THR A 79 4.40 -2.28 1.69
C THR A 79 5.42 -2.86 0.71
N GLY A 80 5.66 -4.17 0.75
CA GLY A 80 6.55 -4.85 -0.20
C GLY A 80 6.09 -4.71 -1.65
N ILE A 81 4.80 -4.92 -1.91
CA ILE A 81 4.19 -4.72 -3.23
C ILE A 81 4.40 -3.28 -3.71
N TYR A 82 4.17 -2.28 -2.84
CA TYR A 82 4.42 -0.88 -3.17
C TYR A 82 5.88 -0.65 -3.56
N VAL A 83 6.84 -1.13 -2.76
CA VAL A 83 8.28 -0.92 -2.98
C VAL A 83 8.74 -1.57 -4.27
N ILE A 84 8.37 -2.83 -4.54
CA ILE A 84 8.75 -3.54 -5.77
C ILE A 84 8.23 -2.79 -6.99
N ARG A 85 6.99 -2.32 -6.94
CA ARG A 85 6.37 -1.61 -8.05
C ARG A 85 6.94 -0.20 -8.22
N ALA A 86 7.31 0.46 -7.13
CA ALA A 86 7.96 1.76 -7.17
C ALA A 86 9.37 1.68 -7.78
N ASN A 87 10.18 0.73 -7.32
CA ASN A 87 11.57 0.55 -7.76
C ASN A 87 11.70 0.03 -9.20
N SER A 88 10.60 -0.42 -9.82
CA SER A 88 10.61 -0.91 -11.21
C SER A 88 9.96 0.09 -12.17
N GLU A 89 8.66 0.33 -12.00
CA GLU A 89 7.87 1.09 -12.96
C GLU A 89 8.12 2.59 -12.83
N PHE A 90 8.26 3.11 -11.61
CA PHE A 90 8.45 4.55 -11.38
C PHE A 90 9.89 4.99 -11.61
N ASP A 91 10.87 4.17 -11.23
CA ASP A 91 12.28 4.46 -11.48
C ASP A 91 12.60 4.46 -12.98
N ARG A 92 12.05 3.51 -13.76
CA ARG A 92 12.20 3.50 -15.22
C ARG A 92 11.67 4.78 -15.86
N LEU A 93 10.42 5.15 -15.56
CA LEU A 93 9.80 6.37 -16.08
C LEU A 93 10.55 7.63 -15.65
N THR A 94 11.09 7.65 -14.43
CA THR A 94 11.89 8.79 -13.93
C THR A 94 13.21 8.92 -14.69
N ASN A 95 13.86 7.81 -15.03
CA ASN A 95 15.10 7.83 -15.81
C ASN A 95 14.86 8.27 -17.26
N GLU A 96 13.78 7.80 -17.90
CA GLU A 96 13.40 8.25 -19.24
C GLU A 96 13.12 9.77 -19.30
N ILE A 97 12.45 10.33 -18.28
CA ILE A 97 12.21 11.78 -18.20
C ILE A 97 13.52 12.55 -18.02
N LYS A 98 14.49 12.01 -17.27
CA LYS A 98 15.80 12.64 -17.11
C LYS A 98 16.56 12.69 -18.43
N GLU A 99 16.60 11.59 -19.19
CA GLU A 99 17.29 11.54 -20.49
C GLU A 99 16.65 12.47 -21.55
N GLU A 100 15.35 12.74 -21.45
CA GLU A 100 14.66 13.64 -22.40
C GLU A 100 14.78 15.13 -22.06
N VAL A 101 15.10 15.48 -20.81
CA VAL A 101 15.02 16.87 -20.31
C VAL A 101 16.35 17.43 -19.80
N LEU A 102 17.33 16.58 -19.45
CA LEU A 102 18.69 16.96 -19.01
C LEU A 102 19.74 16.61 -20.06
#